data_AF-A0A974UJK7-F1
#
_entry.id   AF-A0A974UJK7-F1
#
_cell.length_a   1.000
_cell.length_b   1.000
_cell.length_c   1.000
_cell.angle_alpha   90.00
_cell.angle_beta   90.00
_cell.angle_gamma   90.00
#
_symmetry.space_group_name_H-M   'P 1'
#
loop_
_entity.id
_entity.type
_entity.pdbx_description
1 polymer ?
#
loop_
_entity_poly.entity_id
_entity_poly.type
_entity_poly.pdbx_seq_one_letter_code
_entity_poly.pdbx_strand_id
1 'polypeptide(L)'
;MNFKKLHFLVPGLISAIIVMIGYVYINGLPLMHMPELDQVSSVEITSNRLDINSRVFTETEDLEMALNVTNLLLYKPGKVHQPYSFTEPSIKMNFQLKDGSSVLIEADNTIVSKNGNKYHLKDDSGSIFTKVAEGLFFFDALVELEGY
;
A
#
# COMPACT_ATOMS: atom_id res chain seq x y z
N MET A 1 4.75 18.22 -40.62
CA MET A 1 4.72 18.64 -39.20
C MET A 1 5.90 19.59 -38.96
N ASN A 2 5.66 20.82 -38.51
CA ASN A 2 6.65 21.92 -38.54
C ASN A 2 7.78 21.71 -37.51
N PHE A 3 9.03 21.55 -37.96
CA PHE A 3 10.24 21.35 -37.13
C PHE A 3 10.42 22.42 -36.01
N LYS A 4 9.93 23.65 -36.23
CA LYS A 4 9.96 24.72 -35.22
C LYS A 4 9.06 24.45 -33.99
N LYS A 5 7.91 23.79 -34.16
CA LYS A 5 7.05 23.40 -33.03
C LYS A 5 7.68 22.28 -32.22
N LEU A 6 8.37 21.35 -32.88
CA LEU A 6 9.08 20.24 -32.23
C LEU A 6 10.23 20.76 -31.34
N HIS A 7 10.98 21.77 -31.79
CA HIS A 7 12.07 22.38 -31.02
C HIS A 7 11.60 23.10 -29.74
N PHE A 8 10.35 23.55 -29.67
CA PHE A 8 9.78 24.20 -28.47
C PHE A 8 9.04 23.22 -27.55
N LEU A 9 8.41 22.19 -28.12
CA LEU A 9 7.67 21.18 -27.33
C LEU A 9 8.60 20.20 -26.61
N VAL A 10 9.74 19.85 -27.21
CA VAL A 10 10.68 18.87 -26.64
C VAL A 10 11.28 19.33 -25.29
N PRO A 11 11.83 20.56 -25.16
CA PRO A 11 12.35 21.04 -23.87
C PRO A 11 11.25 21.13 -22.79
N GLY A 12 10.04 21.55 -23.18
CA GLY A 12 8.88 21.59 -22.28
C GLY A 12 8.55 20.20 -21.72
N LEU A 13 8.49 19.19 -22.60
CA LEU A 13 8.23 17.81 -22.22
C LEU A 13 9.34 17.23 -21.32
N ILE A 14 10.61 17.52 -21.62
CA ILE A 14 11.75 17.12 -20.77
C ILE A 14 11.65 17.75 -19.38
N SER A 15 11.34 19.04 -19.30
CA SER A 15 11.21 19.73 -18.00
C SER A 15 10.07 19.14 -17.15
N ALA A 16 8.93 18.82 -17.78
CA ALA A 16 7.80 18.16 -17.12
C ALA A 16 8.19 16.77 -16.58
N ILE A 17 8.93 15.99 -17.37
CA ILE A 17 9.43 14.67 -16.95
C ILE A 17 10.39 14.80 -15.75
N ILE A 18 11.31 15.78 -15.77
CA ILE A 18 12.26 15.99 -14.66
C ILE A 18 11.52 16.34 -13.37
N VAL A 19 10.55 17.26 -13.44
CA VAL A 19 9.73 17.65 -12.28
C VAL A 19 8.92 16.47 -11.76
N MET A 20 8.34 15.67 -12.66
CA MET A 20 7.59 14.45 -12.29
C MET A 20 8.48 13.42 -11.59
N ILE A 21 9.69 13.17 -12.12
CA ILE A 21 10.66 12.27 -11.48
C ILE A 21 11.04 12.81 -10.09
N GLY A 22 11.37 14.10 -9.98
CA GLY A 22 11.69 14.73 -8.69
C GLY A 22 10.54 14.60 -7.68
N TYR A 23 9.30 14.86 -8.11
CA TYR A 23 8.11 14.70 -7.28
C TYR A 23 7.96 13.27 -6.76
N VAL A 24 8.15 12.26 -7.62
CA VAL A 24 8.06 10.85 -7.25
C VAL A 24 9.15 10.45 -6.26
N TYR A 25 10.38 10.95 -6.42
CA TYR A 25 11.45 10.69 -5.44
C TYR A 25 11.17 11.31 -4.07
N ILE A 26 10.54 12.48 -4.03
CA ILE A 26 10.24 13.21 -2.80
C ILE A 26 9.04 12.59 -2.07
N ASN A 27 7.96 12.29 -2.78
CA ASN A 27 6.68 11.88 -2.17
C ASN A 27 6.48 10.35 -2.15
N GLY A 28 7.22 9.60 -2.95
CA GLY A 28 6.97 8.18 -3.17
C GLY A 28 5.79 7.92 -4.12
N LEU A 29 5.47 6.65 -4.31
CA LEU A 29 4.37 6.17 -5.16
C LEU A 29 3.37 5.38 -4.33
N PRO A 30 2.05 5.56 -4.54
CA PRO A 30 1.06 4.66 -3.97
C PRO A 30 1.14 3.28 -4.63
N LEU A 31 0.59 2.27 -3.97
CA LEU A 31 0.47 0.93 -4.54
C LEU A 31 -0.35 0.95 -5.85
N MET A 32 0.31 0.74 -6.97
CA MET A 32 -0.33 0.73 -8.28
C MET A 32 -1.12 -0.56 -8.53
N HIS A 33 -2.18 -0.49 -9.34
CA HIS A 33 -3.02 -1.63 -9.75
C HIS A 33 -3.71 -2.34 -8.58
N MET A 34 -4.21 -1.58 -7.59
CA MET A 34 -5.14 -2.15 -6.60
C MET A 34 -6.50 -2.43 -7.27
N PRO A 35 -7.22 -3.47 -6.83
CA PRO A 35 -8.55 -3.78 -7.33
C PRO A 35 -9.53 -2.67 -6.97
N GLU A 36 -10.55 -2.49 -7.81
CA GLU A 36 -11.66 -1.59 -7.52
C GLU A 36 -12.63 -2.23 -6.53
N LEU A 37 -13.38 -1.42 -5.78
CA LEU A 37 -14.30 -1.89 -4.73
C LEU A 37 -15.32 -2.91 -5.26
N ASP A 38 -15.82 -2.71 -6.48
CA ASP A 38 -16.79 -3.58 -7.12
C ASP A 38 -16.19 -4.94 -7.55
N GLN A 39 -14.86 -5.06 -7.61
CA GLN A 39 -14.13 -6.29 -7.93
C GLN A 39 -13.82 -7.11 -6.67
N VAL A 40 -13.81 -6.50 -5.49
CA VAL A 40 -13.50 -7.17 -4.22
C VAL A 40 -14.73 -7.90 -3.69
N SER A 41 -14.54 -9.15 -3.26
CA SER A 41 -15.56 -9.95 -2.59
C SER A 41 -15.40 -9.94 -1.07
N SER A 42 -14.17 -10.01 -0.58
CA SER A 42 -13.87 -9.99 0.86
C SER A 42 -12.43 -9.55 1.08
N VAL A 43 -12.12 -9.10 2.29
CA VAL A 43 -10.74 -8.90 2.74
C VAL A 43 -10.51 -9.62 4.05
N GLU A 44 -9.42 -10.37 4.12
CA GLU A 44 -8.93 -10.99 5.36
C GLU A 44 -7.74 -10.18 5.86
N ILE A 45 -7.83 -9.68 7.09
CA ILE A 45 -6.82 -8.82 7.72
C ILE A 45 -6.27 -9.50 8.96
N THR A 46 -4.94 -9.52 9.11
CA THR A 46 -4.24 -10.06 10.28
C THR A 46 -3.24 -9.04 10.81
N SER A 47 -3.14 -8.91 12.14
CA SER A 47 -2.11 -8.11 12.81
C SER A 47 -1.24 -8.99 13.69
N ASN A 48 0.02 -9.18 13.31
CA ASN A 48 0.95 -9.98 14.11
C ASN A 48 1.27 -9.35 15.48
N ARG A 49 0.93 -8.06 15.68
CA ARG A 49 1.16 -7.36 16.95
C ARG A 49 0.00 -7.51 17.93
N LEU A 50 -1.24 -7.55 17.44
CA LEU A 50 -2.43 -7.41 18.29
C LEU A 50 -3.25 -8.69 18.38
N ASP A 51 -3.45 -9.37 17.26
CA ASP A 51 -4.33 -10.52 17.19
C ASP A 51 -3.88 -11.42 16.05
N ILE A 52 -3.41 -12.62 16.41
CA ILE A 52 -2.99 -13.64 15.46
C ILE A 52 -4.20 -14.18 14.67
N ASN A 53 -5.42 -14.00 15.19
CA ASN A 53 -6.63 -14.38 14.47
C ASN A 53 -6.89 -13.41 13.32
N SER A 54 -7.18 -13.95 12.14
CA SER A 54 -7.58 -13.14 11.00
C SER A 54 -9.03 -12.66 11.14
N ARG A 55 -9.27 -11.42 10.73
CA ARG A 55 -10.60 -10.81 10.66
C ARG A 55 -11.03 -10.72 9.21
N VAL A 56 -12.20 -11.25 8.89
CA VAL A 56 -12.73 -11.28 7.53
C VAL A 56 -13.87 -10.27 7.42
N PHE A 57 -13.76 -9.38 6.44
CA PHE A 57 -14.76 -8.35 6.16
C PHE A 57 -15.34 -8.54 4.77
N THR A 58 -16.65 -8.38 4.64
CA THR A 58 -17.42 -8.51 3.39
C THR A 58 -18.31 -7.31 3.11
N GLU A 59 -18.54 -6.46 4.11
CA GLU A 59 -19.41 -5.28 3.98
C GLU A 59 -18.72 -4.21 3.14
N THR A 60 -19.51 -3.53 2.30
CA THR A 60 -18.96 -2.58 1.31
C THR A 60 -18.15 -1.45 1.96
N GLU A 61 -18.61 -0.94 3.11
CA GLU A 61 -17.91 0.12 3.87
C GLU A 61 -16.55 -0.36 4.38
N ASP A 62 -16.47 -1.58 4.92
CA ASP A 62 -15.23 -2.16 5.42
C ASP A 62 -14.25 -2.46 4.28
N LEU A 63 -14.75 -2.93 3.13
CA LEU A 63 -13.94 -3.17 1.94
C LEU A 63 -13.36 -1.86 1.39
N GLU A 64 -14.16 -0.81 1.31
CA GLU A 64 -13.72 0.51 0.88
C GLU A 64 -12.65 1.05 1.84
N MET A 65 -12.88 0.92 3.15
CA MET A 65 -11.94 1.33 4.18
C MET A 65 -10.61 0.57 4.07
N ALA A 66 -10.67 -0.74 3.86
CA ALA A 66 -9.49 -1.58 3.69
C ALA A 66 -8.70 -1.21 2.43
N LEU A 67 -9.37 -0.89 1.32
CA LEU A 67 -8.70 -0.37 0.12
C LEU A 67 -8.07 1.00 0.38
N ASN A 68 -8.80 1.91 1.02
CA ASN A 68 -8.36 3.28 1.27
C ASN A 68 -7.14 3.33 2.19
N VAL A 69 -7.07 2.49 3.23
CA VAL A 69 -5.91 2.47 4.12
C VAL A 69 -4.63 2.05 3.39
N THR A 70 -4.72 1.20 2.36
CA THR A 70 -3.53 0.82 1.56
C THR A 70 -2.94 2.00 0.77
N ASN A 71 -3.68 3.08 0.53
CA ASN A 71 -3.15 4.30 -0.11
C ASN A 71 -2.12 5.03 0.78
N LEU A 72 -2.08 4.73 2.07
CA LEU A 72 -1.03 5.23 2.98
C LEU A 72 0.32 4.57 2.70
N LEU A 73 0.37 3.42 2.02
CA LEU A 73 1.59 2.71 1.68
C LEU A 73 2.28 3.35 0.47
N LEU A 74 2.99 4.45 0.75
CA LEU A 74 3.84 5.13 -0.22
C LEU A 74 5.21 4.45 -0.27
N TYR A 75 5.63 4.00 -1.45
CA TYR A 75 6.90 3.31 -1.65
C TYR A 75 7.90 4.11 -2.50
N LYS A 76 9.19 3.87 -2.27
CA LYS A 76 10.31 4.43 -3.04
C LYS A 76 10.48 3.66 -4.34
N PRO A 77 10.71 4.33 -5.49
CA PRO A 77 11.02 3.63 -6.75
C PRO A 77 12.21 2.67 -6.59
N GLY A 78 12.05 1.45 -7.10
CA GLY A 78 13.05 0.38 -6.99
C GLY A 78 12.54 -0.81 -6.19
N LYS A 79 12.92 -2.02 -6.61
CA LYS A 79 12.59 -3.25 -5.87
C LYS A 79 13.66 -3.50 -4.80
N VAL A 80 13.24 -4.10 -3.70
CA VAL A 80 14.17 -4.60 -2.69
C VAL A 80 14.91 -5.81 -3.29
N HIS A 81 16.23 -5.73 -3.40
CA HIS A 81 17.09 -6.81 -3.87
C HIS A 81 18.00 -7.25 -2.71
N GLN A 82 17.90 -8.53 -2.31
CA GLN A 82 18.67 -9.22 -1.23
C GLN A 82 18.07 -9.08 0.20
N PRO A 83 18.40 -10.01 1.14
CA PRO A 83 17.42 -10.61 2.02
C PRO A 83 17.15 -9.71 3.23
N TYR A 84 16.32 -8.70 3.03
CA TYR A 84 15.65 -8.08 4.16
C TYR A 84 14.75 -9.12 4.80
N SER A 85 14.93 -9.27 6.10
CA SER A 85 14.15 -10.12 6.99
C SER A 85 12.73 -9.54 7.11
N PHE A 86 11.97 -9.57 6.00
CA PHE A 86 10.52 -9.43 6.01
C PHE A 86 9.94 -10.75 6.50
N THR A 87 10.38 -11.17 7.68
CA THR A 87 10.08 -12.51 8.20
C THR A 87 8.68 -12.51 8.78
N GLU A 88 8.24 -11.37 9.32
CA GLU A 88 6.92 -11.21 9.93
C GLU A 88 6.36 -9.82 9.61
N PRO A 89 5.36 -9.69 8.71
CA PRO A 89 4.70 -8.41 8.47
C PRO A 89 3.95 -7.97 9.73
N SER A 90 3.87 -6.67 9.99
CA SER A 90 3.01 -6.17 11.08
C SER A 90 1.53 -6.33 10.73
N ILE A 91 1.17 -6.08 9.47
CA ILE A 91 -0.19 -6.21 8.95
C ILE A 91 -0.17 -7.00 7.64
N LYS A 92 -1.12 -7.92 7.50
CA LYS A 92 -1.40 -8.67 6.27
C LYS A 92 -2.85 -8.41 5.86
N MET A 93 -3.07 -8.06 4.59
CA MET A 93 -4.39 -7.87 3.98
C MET A 93 -4.48 -8.72 2.72
N ASN A 94 -5.38 -9.69 2.72
CA ASN A 94 -5.63 -10.59 1.61
C ASN A 94 -7.00 -10.29 1.01
N PHE A 95 -7.01 -9.55 -0.10
CA PHE A 95 -8.23 -9.20 -0.84
C PHE A 95 -8.59 -10.35 -1.77
N GLN A 96 -9.76 -10.95 -1.56
CA GLN A 96 -10.33 -11.95 -2.45
C GLN A 96 -11.22 -11.24 -3.48
N LEU A 97 -10.98 -11.51 -4.77
CA LEU A 97 -11.71 -10.88 -5.86
C LEU A 97 -12.84 -11.78 -6.35
N LYS A 98 -13.87 -11.15 -6.95
CA LYS A 98 -15.05 -11.85 -7.48
C LYS A 98 -14.73 -12.78 -8.66
N ASP A 99 -13.60 -12.58 -9.34
CA ASP A 99 -13.10 -13.46 -10.39
C ASP A 99 -12.35 -14.70 -9.85
N GLY A 100 -12.24 -14.84 -8.53
CA GLY A 100 -11.56 -15.93 -7.84
C GLY A 100 -10.04 -15.71 -7.67
N SER A 101 -9.49 -14.61 -8.16
CA SER A 101 -8.11 -14.22 -7.89
C SER A 101 -7.97 -13.50 -6.54
N SER A 102 -6.73 -13.24 -6.10
CA SER A 102 -6.47 -12.51 -4.86
C SER A 102 -5.34 -11.51 -5.00
N VAL A 103 -5.40 -10.46 -4.18
CA VAL A 103 -4.33 -9.49 -4.00
C VAL A 103 -3.87 -9.55 -2.55
N LEU A 104 -2.63 -9.98 -2.36
CA LEU A 104 -2.00 -10.06 -1.05
C LEU A 104 -1.10 -8.85 -0.82
N ILE A 105 -1.42 -8.08 0.21
CA ILE A 105 -0.59 -7.00 0.74
C ILE A 105 -0.06 -7.42 2.11
N GLU A 106 1.24 -7.30 2.28
CA GLU A 106 1.90 -7.52 3.56
C GLU A 106 2.79 -6.30 3.81
N ALA A 107 2.72 -5.70 5.00
CA ALA A 107 3.52 -4.53 5.30
C ALA A 107 4.04 -4.54 6.74
N ASP A 108 5.23 -3.98 6.90
CA ASP A 108 5.80 -3.55 8.17
C ASP A 108 6.10 -2.03 8.11
N ASN A 109 6.83 -1.51 9.11
CA ASN A 109 7.17 -0.09 9.18
C ASN A 109 8.02 0.43 8.01
N THR A 110 8.72 -0.44 7.29
CA THR A 110 9.79 -0.11 6.33
C THR A 110 9.62 -0.74 4.95
N ILE A 111 8.86 -1.83 4.84
CA ILE A 111 8.69 -2.62 3.62
C ILE A 111 7.21 -2.93 3.41
N VAL A 112 6.79 -2.85 2.14
CA VAL A 112 5.53 -3.42 1.66
C VAL A 112 5.81 -4.49 0.60
N SER A 113 5.12 -5.61 0.71
CA SER A 113 5.05 -6.70 -0.26
C SER A 113 3.65 -6.69 -0.89
N LYS A 114 3.60 -6.65 -2.23
CA LYS A 114 2.37 -6.87 -3.00
C LYS A 114 2.55 -8.07 -3.91
N ASN A 115 1.77 -9.13 -3.69
CA ASN A 115 1.88 -10.41 -4.41
C ASN A 115 3.34 -10.89 -4.50
N GLY A 116 4.09 -10.77 -3.40
CA GLY A 116 5.50 -11.15 -3.30
C GLY A 116 6.51 -10.12 -3.84
N ASN A 117 6.07 -9.04 -4.50
CA ASN A 117 6.96 -7.96 -4.93
C ASN A 117 7.19 -6.98 -3.77
N LYS A 118 8.43 -6.84 -3.33
CA LYS A 118 8.81 -6.02 -2.17
C LYS A 118 9.35 -4.65 -2.58
N TYR A 119 8.92 -3.63 -1.84
CA TYR A 119 9.29 -2.23 -2.03
C TYR A 119 9.62 -1.58 -0.69
N HIS A 120 10.60 -0.66 -0.68
CA HIS A 120 10.85 0.16 0.50
C HIS A 120 9.76 1.21 0.65
N LEU A 121 9.22 1.35 1.84
CA LEU A 121 8.29 2.42 2.18
C LEU A 121 9.02 3.76 2.32
N LYS A 122 8.29 4.84 2.04
CA LYS A 122 8.77 6.22 2.10
C LYS A 122 8.51 6.78 3.49
N ASP A 123 9.57 7.26 4.12
CA ASP A 123 9.53 7.90 5.45
C ASP A 123 8.74 7.02 6.45
N ASP A 124 7.77 7.61 7.17
CA ASP A 124 6.99 6.93 8.19
C ASP A 124 5.71 6.27 7.66
N SER A 125 5.56 6.14 6.33
CA SER A 125 4.32 5.68 5.70
C SER A 125 3.88 4.29 6.19
N GLY A 126 4.83 3.38 6.43
CA GLY A 126 4.55 2.07 7.02
C GLY A 126 4.05 2.14 8.45
N SER A 127 4.68 2.97 9.30
CA SER A 127 4.23 3.13 10.69
C SER A 127 2.85 3.78 10.77
N ILE A 128 2.58 4.78 9.92
CA ILE A 128 1.26 5.43 9.83
C ILE A 128 0.22 4.41 9.36
N PHE A 129 0.51 3.65 8.31
CA PHE A 129 -0.36 2.58 7.82
C PHE A 129 -0.68 1.56 8.93
N THR A 130 0.33 1.03 9.61
CA THR A 130 0.13 0.03 10.68
C THR A 130 -0.77 0.56 11.78
N LYS A 131 -0.51 1.76 12.30
CA LYS A 131 -1.33 2.36 13.37
C LYS A 131 -2.77 2.60 12.94
N VAL A 132 -2.98 3.10 11.72
CA VAL A 132 -4.32 3.35 11.19
C VAL A 132 -5.06 2.03 10.96
N ALA A 133 -4.43 1.04 10.34
CA ALA A 133 -5.04 -0.27 10.11
C ALA A 133 -5.42 -0.95 11.43
N GLU A 134 -4.55 -0.90 12.43
CA GLU A 134 -4.84 -1.42 13.77
C GLU A 134 -5.99 -0.67 14.44
N GLY A 135 -5.99 0.66 14.38
CA GLY A 135 -7.06 1.49 14.93
C GLY A 135 -8.42 1.27 14.26
N LEU A 136 -8.45 0.93 12.98
CA LEU A 136 -9.69 0.70 12.23
C LEU A 136 -10.22 -0.73 12.42
N PHE A 137 -9.35 -1.73 12.36
CA PHE A 137 -9.78 -3.14 12.28
C PHE A 137 -9.56 -3.94 13.57
N PHE A 138 -8.79 -3.42 14.53
CA PHE A 138 -8.38 -4.10 15.77
C PHE A 138 -8.48 -3.19 16.99
N PHE A 139 -9.40 -2.23 16.99
CA PHE A 139 -9.55 -1.25 18.08
C PHE A 139 -9.80 -1.91 19.44
N ASP A 140 -10.63 -2.94 19.49
CA ASP A 140 -10.89 -3.76 20.67
C ASP A 140 -9.61 -4.42 21.21
N ALA A 141 -8.82 -5.04 20.35
CA ALA A 141 -7.55 -5.65 20.75
C ALA A 141 -6.51 -4.60 21.19
N LEU A 142 -6.51 -3.41 20.59
CA LEU A 142 -5.67 -2.28 21.02
C LEU A 142 -6.00 -1.83 22.44
N VAL A 143 -7.29 -1.68 22.76
CA VAL A 143 -7.78 -1.27 24.08
C VAL A 143 -7.34 -2.26 25.16
N GLU A 144 -7.46 -3.55 24.89
CA GLU A 144 -7.02 -4.62 25.81
C GLU A 144 -5.50 -4.61 26.05
N LEU A 145 -4.70 -4.37 25.00
CA LEU A 145 -3.24 -4.32 25.09
C LEU A 145 -2.73 -3.08 25.83
N GLU A 146 -3.37 -1.93 25.65
CA GLU A 146 -2.97 -0.67 26.28
C GLU A 146 -3.56 -0.47 27.70
N GLY A 147 -4.42 -1.38 28.16
CA GLY A 147 -4.91 -1.43 29.54
C GLY A 147 -5.92 -0.33 29.88
N TYR A 148 -6.81 0.00 28.93
CA TYR A 148 -7.95 0.91 29.16
C TYR A 148 -9.21 0.17 29.64
#